data_AF-A0A367IJ21-F1
#
_entry.id   AF-A0A367IJ21-F1
#
_cell.length_a   1.000
_cell.length_b   1.000
_cell.length_c   1.000
_cell.angle_alpha   90.00
_cell.angle_beta   90.00
_cell.angle_gamma   90.00
#
_symmetry.space_group_name_H-M   'P 1'
#
loop_
_entity.id
_entity.type
_entity.pdbx_description
1 polymer ?
#
loop_
_entity_poly.entity_id
_entity_poly.type
_entity_poly.pdbx_seq_one_letter_code
_entity_poly.pdbx_strand_id
1 'polypeptide(L)'
;ITAGMLAKNTNLDVVQYSTIKEYRGVSFTMGGDTQAASIANYIKHFQPDVYGASLGEKPARLCQNTFFCLDAHHDPEIDFLNAAQTGATSDKLPEQVDYLVQQIGLDTPHAKKWKLIHLYIGYNDASVACMNPQAVRDYKNNVRKSLEELVHRIDYAFINLIGLMRYDKIHHITDQKPGYKKKFVNDTIHISDYECYCCSVSNNDMGQVIVGYNQVLAELAEELNGSIIQNLAGALTGKMSKNIAVVFQPMNIDISSIPYYAFSNVDGYHPNVHAGTYLSRELWNQ
;
A
#
# COMPACT_ATOMS: atom_id res chain seq x y z
N ILE A 1 0.58 -2.57 2.13
CA ILE A 1 -0.89 -2.82 2.10
C ILE A 1 -1.57 -1.68 1.33
N THR A 2 -2.76 -1.89 0.74
CA THR A 2 -3.55 -0.80 0.13
C THR A 2 -4.79 -0.43 0.94
N ALA A 3 -5.18 0.85 0.83
CA ALA A 3 -6.37 1.39 1.47
C ALA A 3 -7.69 1.01 0.77
N GLY A 4 -7.65 0.39 -0.40
CA GLY A 4 -8.84 0.19 -1.23
C GLY A 4 -9.45 1.51 -1.72
N MET A 5 -8.63 2.55 -1.87
CA MET A 5 -9.05 3.86 -2.36
C MET A 5 -9.77 3.73 -3.68
N LEU A 6 -11.01 4.22 -3.74
CA LEU A 6 -11.85 4.20 -4.94
C LEU A 6 -12.01 2.82 -5.60
N ALA A 7 -11.84 1.73 -4.83
CA ALA A 7 -11.82 0.38 -5.37
C ALA A 7 -13.17 -0.12 -5.92
N LYS A 8 -14.29 0.53 -5.59
CA LYS A 8 -15.59 0.27 -6.24
C LYS A 8 -15.94 1.43 -7.17
N ASN A 9 -16.33 1.09 -8.39
CA ASN A 9 -16.85 2.04 -9.38
C ASN A 9 -18.17 2.65 -8.91
N THR A 10 -18.49 3.83 -9.44
CA THR A 10 -19.74 4.54 -9.19
C THR A 10 -20.66 4.52 -10.41
N ASN A 11 -21.97 4.46 -10.17
CA ASN A 11 -23.00 4.65 -11.18
C ASN A 11 -23.45 6.12 -11.29
N LEU A 12 -22.92 7.01 -10.44
CA LEU A 12 -23.20 8.44 -10.52
C LEU A 12 -22.64 9.02 -11.82
N ASP A 13 -23.33 9.98 -12.40
CA ASP A 13 -22.85 10.71 -13.57
C ASP A 13 -21.76 11.72 -13.21
N VAL A 14 -21.81 12.21 -11.97
CA VAL A 14 -20.92 13.22 -11.41
C VAL A 14 -20.48 12.79 -10.01
N VAL A 15 -19.20 13.02 -9.69
CA VAL A 15 -18.61 12.73 -8.38
C VAL A 15 -18.34 14.01 -7.60
N GLN A 16 -18.33 13.90 -6.28
CA GLN A 16 -18.05 15.01 -5.36
C GLN A 16 -17.27 14.50 -4.15
N TYR A 17 -16.81 15.38 -3.27
CA TYR A 17 -16.00 14.98 -2.11
C TYR A 17 -16.64 13.85 -1.28
N SER A 18 -17.96 13.91 -1.03
CA SER A 18 -18.67 12.87 -0.25
C SER A 18 -18.76 11.51 -0.94
N THR A 19 -18.43 11.41 -2.23
CA THR A 19 -18.46 10.13 -2.98
C THR A 19 -17.10 9.44 -2.99
N ILE A 20 -16.05 10.09 -2.49
CA ILE A 20 -14.70 9.54 -2.46
C ILE A 20 -14.51 8.73 -1.18
N LYS A 21 -14.18 7.45 -1.34
CA LYS A 21 -14.15 6.47 -0.25
C LYS A 21 -12.94 5.56 -0.35
N GLU A 22 -12.51 5.09 0.82
CA GLU A 22 -11.63 3.95 0.97
C GLU A 22 -12.48 2.69 1.22
N TYR A 23 -12.47 1.76 0.28
CA TYR A 23 -13.17 0.49 0.40
C TYR A 23 -12.26 -0.56 1.06
N ARG A 24 -12.03 -0.37 2.35
CA ARG A 24 -11.12 -1.16 3.19
C ARG A 24 -11.37 -2.66 3.10
N GLY A 25 -12.64 -3.06 3.09
CA GLY A 25 -13.13 -4.43 3.03
C GLY A 25 -12.79 -5.20 1.75
N VAL A 26 -12.43 -4.51 0.67
CA VAL A 26 -12.07 -5.12 -0.62
C VAL A 26 -10.64 -4.80 -1.06
N SER A 27 -9.79 -4.30 -0.15
CA SER A 27 -8.35 -4.17 -0.37
C SER A 27 -7.74 -5.52 -0.79
N PHE A 28 -6.98 -5.56 -1.89
CA PHE A 28 -6.47 -6.84 -2.43
C PHE A 28 -5.46 -7.54 -1.51
N THR A 29 -4.85 -6.84 -0.55
CA THR A 29 -3.99 -7.46 0.46
C THR A 29 -4.73 -7.78 1.75
N MET A 30 -5.68 -6.94 2.19
CA MET A 30 -6.21 -6.97 3.56
C MET A 30 -7.73 -7.01 3.69
N GLY A 31 -8.48 -6.96 2.59
CA GLY A 31 -9.93 -6.91 2.62
C GLY A 31 -10.56 -8.19 3.16
N GLY A 32 -11.45 -8.07 4.14
CA GLY A 32 -12.16 -9.18 4.78
C GLY A 32 -13.66 -9.24 4.45
N ASP A 33 -14.16 -8.38 3.56
CA ASP A 33 -15.56 -8.46 3.11
C ASP A 33 -15.81 -9.83 2.47
N THR A 34 -17.06 -10.28 2.56
CA THR A 34 -17.47 -11.56 1.98
C THR A 34 -17.19 -11.56 0.48
N GLN A 35 -16.49 -12.59 0.00
CA GLN A 35 -16.06 -12.77 -1.40
C GLN A 35 -15.01 -11.76 -1.92
N ALA A 36 -14.42 -10.92 -1.05
CA ALA A 36 -13.30 -10.10 -1.49
C ALA A 36 -12.13 -10.99 -1.93
N ALA A 37 -11.64 -10.80 -3.16
CA ALA A 37 -10.44 -11.45 -3.67
C ALA A 37 -9.21 -10.77 -3.06
N SER A 38 -8.78 -11.27 -1.91
CA SER A 38 -7.69 -10.69 -1.12
C SER A 38 -6.80 -11.77 -0.50
N ILE A 39 -5.55 -11.41 -0.23
CA ILE A 39 -4.63 -12.29 0.51
C ILE A 39 -5.21 -12.68 1.88
N ALA A 40 -5.82 -11.73 2.60
CA ALA A 40 -6.45 -12.00 3.89
C ALA A 40 -7.57 -13.07 3.79
N ASN A 41 -8.44 -13.00 2.78
CA ASN A 41 -9.48 -14.01 2.60
C ASN A 41 -8.93 -15.35 2.10
N TYR A 42 -7.89 -15.35 1.27
CA TYR A 42 -7.21 -16.59 0.85
C TYR A 42 -6.62 -17.31 2.06
N ILE A 43 -5.98 -16.58 2.99
CA ILE A 43 -5.47 -17.16 4.24
C ILE A 43 -6.63 -17.63 5.12
N LYS A 44 -7.69 -16.82 5.26
CA LYS A 44 -8.87 -17.15 6.07
C LYS A 44 -9.54 -18.45 5.64
N HIS A 45 -9.46 -18.80 4.36
CA HIS A 45 -9.94 -20.09 3.86
C HIS A 45 -9.23 -21.29 4.52
N PHE A 46 -7.91 -21.18 4.75
CA PHE A 46 -7.10 -22.25 5.37
C PHE A 46 -6.98 -22.09 6.89
N GLN A 47 -7.14 -20.88 7.41
CA GLN A 47 -7.11 -20.56 8.84
C GLN A 47 -8.32 -19.67 9.20
N PRO A 48 -9.47 -20.27 9.56
CA PRO A 48 -10.70 -19.54 9.83
C PRO A 48 -10.60 -18.49 10.95
N ASP A 49 -9.71 -18.73 11.92
CA ASP A 49 -9.52 -17.86 13.09
C ASP A 49 -8.51 -16.73 12.84
N VAL A 50 -8.03 -16.56 11.60
CA VAL A 50 -7.11 -15.45 11.27
C VAL A 50 -7.78 -14.11 11.54
N TYR A 51 -7.06 -13.23 12.23
CA TYR A 51 -7.51 -11.91 12.64
C TYR A 51 -6.78 -10.80 11.88
N GLY A 52 -7.46 -9.68 11.65
CA GLY A 52 -6.86 -8.43 11.22
C GLY A 52 -7.27 -7.91 9.85
N ALA A 53 -8.08 -8.67 9.11
CA ALA A 53 -8.63 -8.21 7.83
C ALA A 53 -9.52 -6.97 8.04
N SER A 54 -9.36 -5.94 7.22
CA SER A 54 -10.18 -4.74 7.25
C SER A 54 -11.56 -5.00 6.66
N LEU A 55 -12.59 -4.30 7.13
CA LEU A 55 -13.99 -4.51 6.74
C LEU A 55 -14.63 -3.23 6.22
N GLY A 56 -15.61 -3.36 5.33
CA GLY A 56 -16.45 -2.25 4.91
C GLY A 56 -15.71 -1.12 4.19
N GLU A 57 -16.11 0.12 4.45
CA GLU A 57 -15.61 1.30 3.78
C GLU A 57 -15.71 2.52 4.68
N LYS A 58 -14.86 3.52 4.43
CA LYS A 58 -14.89 4.81 5.13
C LYS A 58 -14.69 5.97 4.16
N PRO A 59 -15.13 7.19 4.49
CA PRO A 59 -14.80 8.37 3.70
C PRO A 59 -13.28 8.52 3.55
N ALA A 60 -12.82 8.85 2.34
CA ALA A 60 -11.42 9.20 2.16
C ALA A 60 -11.12 10.52 2.86
N ARG A 61 -9.88 10.68 3.32
CA ARG A 61 -9.40 11.94 3.90
C ARG A 61 -9.02 12.90 2.77
N LEU A 62 -9.82 13.95 2.60
CA LEU A 62 -9.68 14.91 1.49
C LEU A 62 -9.28 16.29 2.01
N CYS A 63 -8.31 16.90 1.34
CA CYS A 63 -7.72 18.18 1.71
C CYS A 63 -7.77 19.11 0.51
N GLN A 64 -8.35 20.31 0.66
CA GLN A 64 -8.64 21.19 -0.49
C GLN A 64 -7.41 21.54 -1.35
N ASN A 65 -6.23 21.69 -0.72
CA ASN A 65 -5.01 22.10 -1.42
C ASN A 65 -4.32 20.97 -2.18
N THR A 66 -4.46 19.73 -1.71
CA THR A 66 -3.74 18.55 -2.23
C THR A 66 -4.67 17.48 -2.76
N PHE A 67 -5.98 17.74 -2.73
CA PHE A 67 -7.11 16.82 -2.94
C PHE A 67 -7.17 15.67 -1.92
N PHE A 68 -6.07 14.93 -1.73
CA PHE A 68 -5.91 13.91 -0.69
C PHE A 68 -5.12 14.48 0.48
N CYS A 69 -5.57 14.21 1.71
CA CYS A 69 -4.78 14.57 2.88
C CYS A 69 -3.55 13.65 3.00
N LEU A 70 -2.48 14.22 3.54
CA LEU A 70 -1.21 13.50 3.76
C LEU A 70 -1.05 13.04 5.22
N ASP A 71 -2.04 13.27 6.08
CA ASP A 71 -2.03 12.84 7.48
C ASP A 71 -2.73 11.48 7.66
N ALA A 72 -2.24 10.67 8.59
CA ALA A 72 -2.87 9.38 8.89
C ALA A 72 -4.11 9.55 9.76
N HIS A 73 -5.18 8.82 9.45
CA HIS A 73 -6.34 8.67 10.32
C HIS A 73 -6.87 7.25 10.30
N HIS A 74 -6.68 6.56 11.41
CA HIS A 74 -7.14 5.19 11.58
C HIS A 74 -8.51 5.14 12.26
N ASP A 75 -9.37 4.26 11.73
CA ASP A 75 -10.63 3.86 12.33
C ASP A 75 -10.51 2.38 12.67
N PRO A 76 -10.15 2.00 13.92
CA PRO A 76 -9.85 0.61 14.26
C PRO A 76 -10.99 -0.38 13.99
N GLU A 77 -12.24 0.07 14.01
CA GLU A 77 -13.42 -0.78 13.77
C GLU A 77 -13.58 -1.16 12.29
N ILE A 78 -12.96 -0.40 11.38
CA ILE A 78 -12.99 -0.60 9.93
C ILE A 78 -11.62 -1.11 9.44
N ASP A 79 -10.55 -0.51 9.95
CA ASP A 79 -9.18 -0.74 9.53
C ASP A 79 -8.63 -2.06 10.09
N PHE A 80 -8.99 -2.47 11.30
CA PHE A 80 -8.36 -3.60 11.99
C PHE A 80 -6.83 -3.52 11.91
N LEU A 81 -6.15 -4.44 11.22
CA LEU A 81 -4.69 -4.41 11.04
C LEU A 81 -4.26 -3.83 9.68
N ASN A 82 -5.19 -3.30 8.89
CA ASN A 82 -4.87 -2.56 7.67
C ASN A 82 -4.46 -1.12 8.04
N ALA A 83 -3.15 -0.90 8.15
CA ALA A 83 -2.61 0.42 8.45
C ALA A 83 -2.44 1.34 7.23
N ALA A 84 -2.76 0.89 6.01
CA ALA A 84 -2.55 1.72 4.83
C ALA A 84 -3.45 2.97 4.86
N GLN A 85 -2.92 4.10 4.40
CA GLN A 85 -3.63 5.37 4.31
C GLN A 85 -3.53 5.91 2.89
N THR A 86 -4.62 6.43 2.35
CA THR A 86 -4.58 7.15 1.06
C THR A 86 -3.63 8.34 1.18
N GLY A 87 -2.87 8.63 0.12
CA GLY A 87 -1.92 9.75 0.10
C GLY A 87 -0.62 9.55 0.89
N ALA A 88 -0.50 8.50 1.70
CA ALA A 88 0.71 8.27 2.49
C ALA A 88 1.93 7.97 1.62
N THR A 89 3.03 8.68 1.89
CA THR A 89 4.37 8.41 1.37
C THR A 89 5.18 7.58 2.38
N SER A 90 6.41 7.22 2.05
CA SER A 90 7.33 6.55 2.96
C SER A 90 7.58 7.33 4.26
N ASP A 91 7.51 8.66 4.23
CA ASP A 91 7.71 9.51 5.42
C ASP A 91 6.61 9.32 6.49
N LYS A 92 5.44 8.81 6.07
CA LYS A 92 4.28 8.52 6.94
C LYS A 92 4.24 7.10 7.45
N LEU A 93 5.22 6.26 7.10
CA LEU A 93 5.30 4.91 7.64
C LEU A 93 5.41 4.84 9.18
N PRO A 94 6.10 5.75 9.89
CA PRO A 94 6.14 5.70 11.35
C PRO A 94 4.75 5.77 11.98
N GLU A 95 3.85 6.61 11.46
CA GLU A 95 2.46 6.72 11.94
C GLU A 95 1.69 5.39 11.77
N GLN A 96 1.90 4.71 10.64
CA GLN A 96 1.30 3.39 10.37
C GLN A 96 1.91 2.28 11.24
N VAL A 97 3.23 2.34 11.50
CA VAL A 97 3.92 1.42 12.41
C VAL A 97 3.42 1.60 13.83
N ASP A 98 3.27 2.84 14.30
CA ASP A 98 2.73 3.13 15.63
C ASP A 98 1.32 2.56 15.80
N TYR A 99 0.45 2.78 14.81
CA TYR A 99 -0.87 2.17 14.79
C TYR A 99 -0.81 0.64 14.91
N LEU A 100 0.01 -0.03 14.08
CA LEU A 100 0.15 -1.48 14.13
C LEU A 100 0.69 -1.96 15.48
N VAL A 101 1.73 -1.33 16.01
CA VAL A 101 2.33 -1.78 17.28
C VAL A 101 1.34 -1.68 18.44
N GLN A 102 0.47 -0.68 18.47
CA GLN A 102 -0.60 -0.61 19.48
C GLN A 102 -1.54 -1.83 19.42
N GLN A 103 -1.69 -2.45 18.25
CA GLN A 103 -2.56 -3.61 18.05
C GLN A 103 -1.84 -4.96 18.18
N ILE A 104 -0.57 -5.06 17.73
CA ILE A 104 0.16 -6.33 17.60
C ILE A 104 1.53 -6.38 18.29
N GLY A 105 1.89 -5.32 19.01
CA GLY A 105 3.17 -5.15 19.71
C GLY A 105 3.41 -6.06 20.90
N LEU A 106 4.58 -5.93 21.51
CA LEU A 106 5.03 -6.73 22.66
C LEU A 106 4.09 -6.67 23.87
N ASP A 107 3.41 -5.54 24.06
CA ASP A 107 2.51 -5.30 25.19
C ASP A 107 1.05 -5.70 24.91
N THR A 108 0.80 -6.40 23.79
CA THR A 108 -0.54 -6.79 23.35
C THR A 108 -0.79 -8.29 23.54
N PRO A 109 -2.06 -8.75 23.60
CA PRO A 109 -2.39 -10.19 23.59
C PRO A 109 -1.86 -10.93 22.35
N HIS A 110 -1.52 -10.20 21.29
CA HIS A 110 -1.00 -10.76 20.06
C HIS A 110 0.53 -10.89 20.06
N ALA A 111 1.27 -10.42 21.06
CA ALA A 111 2.74 -10.37 21.06
C ALA A 111 3.43 -11.66 20.58
N LYS A 112 2.92 -12.82 21.00
CA LYS A 112 3.47 -14.16 20.68
C LYS A 112 2.78 -14.88 19.50
N LYS A 113 1.88 -14.21 18.78
CA LYS A 113 1.21 -14.75 17.59
C LYS A 113 2.00 -14.38 16.35
N TRP A 114 2.16 -15.32 15.40
CA TRP A 114 2.72 -15.01 14.09
C TRP A 114 1.89 -13.95 13.36
N LYS A 115 2.58 -12.99 12.75
CA LYS A 115 1.97 -12.01 11.84
C LYS A 115 2.53 -12.18 10.43
N LEU A 116 1.67 -12.02 9.43
CA LEU A 116 2.08 -11.75 8.06
C LEU A 116 1.86 -10.25 7.81
N ILE A 117 2.92 -9.52 7.50
CA ILE A 117 2.87 -8.06 7.31
C ILE A 117 3.32 -7.74 5.88
N HIS A 118 2.47 -7.09 5.11
CA HIS A 118 2.80 -6.65 3.75
C HIS A 118 3.14 -5.14 3.74
N LEU A 119 4.40 -4.79 3.47
CA LEU A 119 4.76 -3.41 3.16
C LEU A 119 4.56 -3.19 1.66
N TYR A 120 3.74 -2.20 1.29
CA TYR A 120 3.51 -1.82 -0.10
C TYR A 120 3.27 -0.31 -0.12
N ILE A 121 4.33 0.44 -0.42
CA ILE A 121 4.45 1.88 -0.22
C ILE A 121 5.45 2.43 -1.24
N GLY A 122 5.31 3.69 -1.65
CA GLY A 122 6.24 4.34 -2.58
C GLY A 122 5.60 4.87 -3.86
N TYR A 123 4.34 4.54 -4.15
CA TYR A 123 3.61 5.16 -5.27
C TYR A 123 3.50 6.68 -5.08
N ASN A 124 3.10 7.13 -3.89
CA ASN A 124 2.97 8.56 -3.62
C ASN A 124 4.34 9.26 -3.60
N ASP A 125 5.39 8.61 -3.10
CA ASP A 125 6.77 9.13 -3.16
C ASP A 125 7.22 9.31 -4.62
N ALA A 126 6.98 8.30 -5.45
CA ALA A 126 7.35 8.33 -6.87
C ALA A 126 6.54 9.40 -7.61
N SER A 127 5.25 9.56 -7.30
CA SER A 127 4.35 10.56 -7.90
C SER A 127 4.86 12.01 -7.77
N VAL A 128 5.78 12.28 -6.83
CA VAL A 128 6.40 13.59 -6.60
C VAL A 128 7.93 13.58 -6.74
N ALA A 129 8.54 12.47 -7.14
CA ALA A 129 9.99 12.29 -7.14
C ALA A 129 10.74 13.27 -8.07
N CYS A 130 10.12 13.72 -9.16
CA CYS A 130 10.69 14.74 -10.06
C CYS A 130 10.95 16.09 -9.38
N MET A 131 10.35 16.35 -8.22
CA MET A 131 10.59 17.55 -7.41
C MET A 131 11.72 17.36 -6.39
N ASN A 132 12.23 16.14 -6.23
CA ASN A 132 13.23 15.81 -5.22
C ASN A 132 14.37 14.93 -5.81
N PRO A 133 15.56 15.49 -6.08
CA PRO A 133 16.70 14.71 -6.59
C PRO A 133 17.24 13.66 -5.58
N GLN A 134 16.78 13.72 -4.33
CA GLN A 134 17.12 12.81 -3.25
C GLN A 134 16.05 11.71 -3.05
N ALA A 135 14.98 11.67 -3.86
CA ALA A 135 13.80 10.84 -3.61
C ALA A 135 14.09 9.36 -3.31
N VAL A 136 15.03 8.71 -4.02
CA VAL A 136 15.43 7.32 -3.77
C VAL A 136 16.16 7.16 -2.43
N ARG A 137 17.03 8.12 -2.08
CA ARG A 137 17.76 8.10 -0.80
C ARG A 137 16.81 8.35 0.37
N ASP A 138 15.87 9.29 0.23
CA ASP A 138 14.88 9.58 1.28
C ASP A 138 13.93 8.40 1.48
N TYR A 139 13.44 7.80 0.39
CA TYR A 139 12.65 6.58 0.43
C TYR A 139 13.37 5.44 1.19
N LYS A 140 14.65 5.20 0.87
CA LYS A 140 15.48 4.20 1.57
C LYS A 140 15.57 4.47 3.07
N ASN A 141 15.80 5.73 3.46
CA ASN A 141 15.93 6.10 4.87
C ASN A 141 14.61 5.95 5.63
N ASN A 142 13.51 6.42 5.05
CA ASN A 142 12.18 6.36 5.66
C ASN A 142 11.70 4.91 5.86
N VAL A 143 11.85 4.09 4.81
CA VAL A 143 11.47 2.66 4.87
C VAL A 143 12.34 1.91 5.87
N ARG A 144 13.67 2.10 5.82
CA ARG A 144 14.58 1.45 6.79
C ARG A 144 14.19 1.77 8.21
N LYS A 145 14.09 3.06 8.55
CA LYS A 145 13.78 3.52 9.90
C LYS A 145 12.50 2.88 10.42
N SER A 146 11.45 2.88 9.60
CA SER A 146 10.14 2.33 9.98
C SER A 146 10.16 0.81 10.14
N LEU A 147 10.89 0.10 9.27
CA LEU A 147 11.08 -1.35 9.40
C LEU A 147 11.89 -1.71 10.65
N GLU A 148 12.96 -0.98 10.94
CA GLU A 148 13.73 -1.15 12.17
C GLU A 148 12.84 -0.92 13.40
N GLU A 149 12.09 0.17 13.46
CA GLU A 149 11.16 0.46 14.56
C GLU A 149 10.12 -0.67 14.74
N LEU A 150 9.53 -1.16 13.65
CA LEU A 150 8.59 -2.27 13.68
C LEU A 150 9.26 -3.55 14.22
N VAL A 151 10.41 -3.93 13.66
CA VAL A 151 11.18 -5.13 14.06
C VAL A 151 11.58 -5.06 15.53
N HIS A 152 11.92 -3.89 16.06
CA HIS A 152 12.22 -3.74 17.49
C HIS A 152 11.01 -4.01 18.39
N ARG A 153 9.79 -3.70 17.92
CA ARG A 153 8.55 -3.68 18.72
C ARG A 153 7.62 -4.87 18.51
N ILE A 154 8.03 -5.87 17.72
CA ILE A 154 7.35 -7.17 17.56
C ILE A 154 8.38 -8.31 17.58
N ASP A 155 7.93 -9.54 17.84
CA ASP A 155 8.84 -10.70 17.95
C ASP A 155 8.57 -11.85 16.97
N TYR A 156 7.38 -11.91 16.34
CA TYR A 156 6.96 -13.04 15.48
C TYR A 156 6.36 -12.52 14.18
N ALA A 157 7.14 -12.37 13.12
CA ALA A 157 6.61 -11.81 11.88
C ALA A 157 7.28 -12.35 10.62
N PHE A 158 6.48 -12.59 9.60
CA PHE A 158 6.94 -12.63 8.23
C PHE A 158 6.59 -11.29 7.59
N ILE A 159 7.61 -10.48 7.31
CA ILE A 159 7.45 -9.15 6.70
C ILE A 159 7.78 -9.28 5.23
N ASN A 160 6.79 -9.05 4.38
CA ASN A 160 6.92 -9.09 2.94
C ASN A 160 6.92 -7.67 2.36
N LEU A 161 8.06 -7.27 1.80
CA LEU A 161 8.25 -6.01 1.09
C LEU A 161 7.85 -6.22 -0.37
N ILE A 162 6.67 -5.72 -0.73
CA ILE A 162 6.11 -5.88 -2.07
C ILE A 162 6.70 -4.80 -2.98
N GLY A 163 7.32 -5.23 -4.08
CA GLY A 163 7.84 -4.35 -5.11
C GLY A 163 6.74 -3.56 -5.82
N LEU A 164 7.09 -2.37 -6.30
CA LEU A 164 6.22 -1.48 -7.03
C LEU A 164 6.17 -1.84 -8.52
N MET A 165 4.97 -1.75 -9.09
CA MET A 165 4.73 -1.86 -10.51
C MET A 165 4.98 -0.51 -11.18
N ARG A 166 5.39 -0.52 -12.45
CA ARG A 166 5.36 0.70 -13.26
C ARG A 166 3.90 1.09 -13.54
N TYR A 167 3.53 2.30 -13.17
CA TYR A 167 2.15 2.79 -13.21
C TYR A 167 2.01 4.09 -14.02
N ASP A 168 3.10 4.60 -14.56
CA ASP A 168 3.19 5.84 -15.35
C ASP A 168 2.26 5.83 -16.57
N LYS A 169 1.87 4.66 -17.07
CA LYS A 169 1.00 4.50 -18.24
C LYS A 169 -0.49 4.43 -17.92
N ILE A 170 -0.91 4.41 -16.65
CA ILE A 170 -2.32 4.18 -16.29
C ILE A 170 -3.25 5.24 -16.90
N HIS A 171 -2.86 6.52 -16.86
CA HIS A 171 -3.65 7.60 -17.46
C HIS A 171 -3.94 7.35 -18.95
N HIS A 172 -2.94 6.90 -19.71
CA HIS A 172 -3.11 6.58 -21.13
C HIS A 172 -4.09 5.44 -21.37
N ILE A 173 -4.18 4.45 -20.46
CA ILE A 173 -5.09 3.31 -20.62
C ILE A 173 -6.55 3.77 -20.46
N THR A 174 -6.84 4.58 -19.45
CA THR A 174 -8.21 5.03 -19.18
C THR A 174 -8.66 6.15 -20.13
N ASP A 175 -7.74 6.99 -20.61
CA ASP A 175 -8.02 8.03 -21.61
C ASP A 175 -8.43 7.48 -22.98
N GLN A 176 -8.07 6.23 -23.30
CA GLN A 176 -8.53 5.54 -24.52
C GLN A 176 -10.05 5.26 -24.53
N LYS A 177 -10.75 5.50 -23.41
CA LYS A 177 -12.22 5.32 -23.28
C LYS A 177 -12.90 6.61 -22.82
N PRO A 178 -13.25 7.51 -23.77
CA PRO A 178 -13.98 8.72 -23.46
C PRO A 178 -15.27 8.45 -22.67
N GLY A 179 -15.51 9.24 -21.63
CA GLY A 179 -16.69 9.09 -20.76
C GLY A 179 -16.60 7.99 -19.70
N TYR A 180 -15.49 7.23 -19.65
CA TYR A 180 -15.27 6.27 -18.57
C TYR A 180 -15.06 6.97 -17.22
N LYS A 181 -14.15 7.94 -17.17
CA LYS A 181 -13.87 8.76 -15.97
C LYS A 181 -15.05 9.69 -15.67
N LYS A 182 -15.52 9.68 -14.43
CA LYS A 182 -16.59 10.58 -13.98
C LYS A 182 -16.08 12.01 -13.84
N LYS A 183 -16.96 12.97 -14.16
CA LYS A 183 -16.66 14.38 -13.94
C LYS A 183 -16.86 14.73 -12.47
N PHE A 184 -16.00 15.60 -11.95
CA PHE A 184 -16.25 16.19 -10.64
C PHE A 184 -17.36 17.26 -10.74
N VAL A 185 -18.11 17.46 -9.66
CA VAL A 185 -19.23 18.43 -9.61
C VAL A 185 -18.78 19.87 -9.89
N ASN A 186 -17.56 20.20 -9.49
CA ASN A 186 -16.85 21.36 -9.96
C ASN A 186 -16.02 20.96 -11.18
N ASP A 187 -16.37 21.51 -12.34
CA ASP A 187 -15.73 21.20 -13.63
C ASP A 187 -14.28 21.67 -13.73
N THR A 188 -13.81 22.51 -12.81
CA THR A 188 -12.40 22.89 -12.68
C THR A 188 -11.54 21.85 -11.95
N ILE A 189 -12.14 20.79 -11.39
CA ILE A 189 -11.43 19.76 -10.64
C ILE A 189 -11.36 18.49 -11.49
N HIS A 190 -10.16 18.08 -11.85
CA HIS A 190 -9.87 16.79 -12.45
C HIS A 190 -9.08 15.94 -11.46
N ILE A 191 -9.70 14.90 -10.90
CA ILE A 191 -9.07 14.07 -9.85
C ILE A 191 -7.73 13.50 -10.32
N SER A 192 -7.65 13.10 -11.60
CA SER A 192 -6.43 12.55 -12.21
C SER A 192 -5.21 13.48 -12.11
N ASP A 193 -5.41 14.80 -11.99
CA ASP A 193 -4.32 15.77 -11.91
C ASP A 193 -3.60 15.69 -10.54
N TYR A 194 -4.26 15.09 -9.54
CA TYR A 194 -3.74 14.94 -8.18
C TYR A 194 -3.13 13.55 -7.91
N GLU A 195 -3.32 12.58 -8.82
CA GLU A 195 -2.89 11.18 -8.61
C GLU A 195 -1.37 10.99 -8.80
N CYS A 196 -0.81 11.61 -9.84
CA CYS A 196 0.61 11.54 -10.12
C CYS A 196 1.12 12.80 -10.84
N TYR A 197 1.61 13.76 -10.06
CA TYR A 197 2.20 15.00 -10.59
C TYR A 197 3.34 14.71 -11.58
N CYS A 198 4.26 13.83 -11.20
CA CYS A 198 5.43 13.50 -12.02
C CYS A 198 5.14 12.63 -13.25
N CYS A 199 3.92 12.09 -13.39
CA CYS A 199 3.48 11.39 -14.60
C CYS A 199 3.04 12.37 -15.69
N SER A 200 2.64 13.59 -15.32
CA SER A 200 2.09 14.60 -16.22
C SER A 200 3.11 15.63 -16.70
N VAL A 201 4.29 15.73 -16.07
CA VAL A 201 5.36 16.66 -16.45
C VAL A 201 6.40 15.96 -17.34
N SER A 202 6.81 16.61 -18.43
CA SER A 202 7.75 16.03 -19.41
C SER A 202 9.17 15.89 -18.83
N ASN A 203 9.91 14.87 -19.30
CA ASN A 203 11.30 14.52 -18.95
C ASN A 203 11.55 13.74 -17.65
N ASN A 204 10.54 13.20 -16.96
CA ASN A 204 10.78 12.32 -15.82
C ASN A 204 10.70 10.83 -16.20
N ASP A 205 11.77 10.08 -15.95
CA ASP A 205 11.77 8.62 -16.09
C ASP A 205 11.26 7.98 -14.80
N MET A 206 9.94 8.02 -14.62
CA MET A 206 9.23 7.34 -13.52
C MET A 206 9.60 5.85 -13.44
N GLY A 207 9.92 5.23 -14.58
CA GLY A 207 10.42 3.86 -14.64
C GLY A 207 11.71 3.69 -13.83
N GLN A 208 12.69 4.59 -13.98
CA GLN A 208 13.95 4.52 -13.22
C GLN A 208 13.74 4.76 -11.73
N VAL A 209 12.84 5.68 -11.35
CA VAL A 209 12.51 5.91 -9.94
C VAL A 209 11.97 4.62 -9.31
N ILE A 210 11.04 3.95 -10.00
CA ILE A 210 10.44 2.69 -9.53
C ILE A 210 11.46 1.55 -9.47
N VAL A 211 12.36 1.45 -10.46
CA VAL A 211 13.49 0.50 -10.41
C VAL A 211 14.36 0.77 -9.18
N GLY A 212 14.69 2.04 -8.92
CA GLY A 212 15.46 2.45 -7.74
C GLY A 212 14.77 2.07 -6.42
N TYR A 213 13.46 2.31 -6.30
CA TYR A 213 12.70 1.94 -5.09
C TYR A 213 12.66 0.43 -4.89
N ASN A 214 12.49 -0.36 -5.95
CA ASN A 214 12.49 -1.82 -5.85
C ASN A 214 13.88 -2.37 -5.48
N GLN A 215 14.95 -1.79 -6.03
CA GLN A 215 16.31 -2.12 -5.62
C GLN A 215 16.53 -1.83 -4.13
N VAL A 216 16.08 -0.66 -3.66
CA VAL A 216 16.12 -0.30 -2.23
C VAL A 216 15.38 -1.32 -1.37
N LEU A 217 14.17 -1.75 -1.76
CA LEU A 217 13.42 -2.75 -0.99
C LEU A 217 14.14 -4.10 -0.92
N ALA A 218 14.73 -4.55 -2.03
CA ALA A 218 15.53 -5.77 -2.07
C ALA A 218 16.76 -5.67 -1.14
N GLU A 219 17.53 -4.57 -1.24
CA GLU A 219 18.68 -4.31 -0.37
C GLU A 219 18.29 -4.29 1.11
N LEU A 220 17.18 -3.62 1.46
CA LEU A 220 16.72 -3.54 2.85
C LEU A 220 16.27 -4.89 3.41
N ALA A 221 15.65 -5.75 2.61
CA ALA A 221 15.30 -7.10 3.04
C ALA A 221 16.56 -7.91 3.41
N GLU A 222 17.61 -7.82 2.59
CA GLU A 222 18.91 -8.47 2.84
C GLU A 222 19.62 -7.89 4.08
N GLU A 223 19.73 -6.55 4.16
CA GLU A 223 20.35 -5.82 5.28
C GLU A 223 19.69 -6.21 6.62
N LEU A 224 18.35 -6.20 6.68
CA LEU A 224 17.60 -6.50 7.90
C LEU A 224 17.74 -7.97 8.31
N ASN A 225 17.61 -8.92 7.37
CA ASN A 225 17.85 -10.33 7.69
C ASN A 225 19.27 -10.57 8.20
N GLY A 226 20.28 -9.93 7.58
CA GLY A 226 21.66 -9.99 8.05
C GLY A 226 21.79 -9.51 9.50
N SER A 227 21.16 -8.39 9.85
CA SER A 227 21.19 -7.85 11.22
C SER A 227 20.41 -8.70 12.24
N ILE A 228 19.30 -9.32 11.83
CA ILE A 228 18.49 -10.22 12.66
C ILE A 228 19.27 -11.51 12.93
N ILE A 229 19.94 -12.06 11.91
CA ILE A 229 20.75 -13.29 12.00
C ILE A 229 22.04 -13.02 12.81
N GLN A 230 22.73 -11.90 12.63
CA GLN A 230 23.95 -11.60 13.40
C GLN A 230 23.71 -11.47 14.91
N ASN A 231 22.47 -11.19 15.34
CA ASN A 231 22.06 -11.25 16.75
C ASN A 231 22.00 -12.68 17.32
N LEU A 232 22.25 -13.75 16.54
CA LEU A 232 22.46 -15.12 17.05
C LEU A 232 23.68 -15.24 17.97
N ALA A 233 24.68 -14.36 17.85
CA ALA A 233 25.76 -14.27 18.84
C ALA A 233 25.26 -13.74 20.21
N GLY A 234 24.11 -13.05 20.24
CA GLY A 234 23.39 -12.67 21.45
C GLY A 234 22.70 -13.84 22.18
N ALA A 235 22.63 -15.02 21.56
CA ALA A 235 22.21 -16.25 22.24
C ALA A 235 23.18 -16.63 23.38
N LEU A 236 24.45 -16.20 23.31
CA LEU A 236 25.43 -16.35 24.40
C LEU A 236 25.20 -15.36 25.56
N THR A 237 24.42 -14.30 25.35
CA THR A 237 24.10 -13.27 26.37
C THR A 237 22.63 -13.31 26.83
N GLY A 238 21.86 -14.33 26.43
CA GLY A 238 20.47 -14.53 26.86
C GLY A 238 19.43 -13.65 26.15
N LYS A 239 19.81 -12.89 25.11
CA LYS A 239 18.83 -12.24 24.21
C LYS A 239 18.39 -13.25 23.16
N MET A 240 17.15 -13.73 23.24
CA MET A 240 16.57 -14.53 22.16
C MET A 240 16.61 -13.75 20.84
N SER A 241 17.05 -14.42 19.77
CA SER A 241 16.83 -13.98 18.40
C SER A 241 15.32 -13.79 18.15
N LYS A 242 14.91 -12.66 17.56
CA LYS A 242 13.52 -12.44 17.13
C LYS A 242 13.14 -13.46 16.06
N ASN A 243 11.89 -13.95 16.08
CA ASN A 243 11.35 -14.86 15.06
C ASN A 243 10.80 -14.04 13.89
N ILE A 244 11.70 -13.32 13.22
CA ILE A 244 11.34 -12.42 12.13
C ILE A 244 12.11 -12.78 10.87
N ALA A 245 11.40 -12.82 9.75
CA ALA A 245 11.97 -12.85 8.41
C ALA A 245 11.46 -11.63 7.63
N VAL A 246 12.35 -10.97 6.90
CA VAL A 246 12.00 -9.89 5.97
C VAL A 246 12.31 -10.36 4.56
N VAL A 247 11.34 -10.37 3.65
CA VAL A 247 11.54 -10.80 2.27
C VAL A 247 11.16 -9.70 1.32
N PHE A 248 11.84 -9.64 0.17
CA PHE A 248 11.40 -8.83 -0.96
C PHE A 248 10.68 -9.73 -1.96
N GLN A 249 9.47 -9.33 -2.36
CA GLN A 249 8.68 -10.00 -3.40
C GLN A 249 8.43 -9.00 -4.52
N PRO A 250 9.00 -9.18 -5.73
CA PRO A 250 8.75 -8.28 -6.84
C PRO A 250 7.27 -8.34 -7.27
N MET A 251 6.78 -7.27 -7.90
CA MET A 251 5.46 -7.24 -8.52
C MET A 251 5.62 -6.91 -9.99
N ASN A 252 6.02 -7.91 -10.78
CA ASN A 252 6.38 -7.77 -12.19
C ASN A 252 5.16 -7.83 -13.10
N ILE A 253 4.26 -6.87 -12.96
CA ILE A 253 3.03 -6.80 -13.75
C ILE A 253 3.20 -5.77 -14.87
N ASP A 254 2.92 -6.19 -16.09
CA ASP A 254 2.80 -5.27 -17.23
C ASP A 254 1.46 -4.54 -17.17
N ILE A 255 1.47 -3.32 -16.65
CA ILE A 255 0.28 -2.47 -16.53
C ILE A 255 -0.40 -2.23 -17.89
N SER A 256 0.34 -2.29 -19.01
CA SER A 256 -0.23 -2.05 -20.34
C SER A 256 -1.11 -3.20 -20.83
N SER A 257 -1.02 -4.38 -20.19
CA SER A 257 -1.90 -5.52 -20.43
C SER A 257 -3.22 -5.44 -19.63
N ILE A 258 -3.32 -4.53 -18.67
CA ILE A 258 -4.49 -4.41 -17.78
C ILE A 258 -5.58 -3.58 -18.48
N PRO A 259 -6.83 -4.09 -18.56
CA PRO A 259 -7.90 -3.38 -19.24
C PRO A 259 -8.34 -2.13 -18.47
N TYR A 260 -8.79 -1.10 -19.21
CA TYR A 260 -9.22 0.18 -18.62
C TYR A 260 -10.27 0.03 -17.49
N TYR A 261 -11.17 -0.95 -17.60
CA TYR A 261 -12.23 -1.18 -16.63
C TYR A 261 -11.73 -1.78 -15.30
N ALA A 262 -10.43 -2.11 -15.21
CA ALA A 262 -9.80 -2.56 -13.97
C ALA A 262 -9.32 -1.39 -13.08
N PHE A 263 -9.37 -0.16 -13.59
CA PHE A 263 -9.13 1.05 -12.81
C PHE A 263 -10.46 1.70 -12.42
N SER A 264 -10.48 2.47 -11.34
CA SER A 264 -11.69 3.12 -10.86
C SER A 264 -12.24 4.07 -11.92
N ASN A 265 -13.55 4.04 -12.15
CA ASN A 265 -14.20 5.00 -13.04
C ASN A 265 -14.34 6.39 -12.40
N VAL A 266 -13.95 6.56 -11.12
CA VAL A 266 -13.96 7.84 -10.43
C VAL A 266 -12.77 8.71 -10.83
N ASP A 267 -11.56 8.14 -10.81
CA ASP A 267 -10.31 8.85 -11.12
C ASP A 267 -9.60 8.36 -12.39
N GLY A 268 -9.94 7.14 -12.86
CA GLY A 268 -9.25 6.46 -13.94
C GLY A 268 -7.83 6.02 -13.60
N TYR A 269 -7.51 5.84 -12.32
CA TYR A 269 -6.16 5.64 -11.80
C TYR A 269 -6.08 4.52 -10.77
N HIS A 270 -6.84 4.59 -9.67
CA HIS A 270 -6.73 3.60 -8.60
C HIS A 270 -7.23 2.21 -9.07
N PRO A 271 -6.58 1.11 -8.67
CA PRO A 271 -7.07 -0.24 -8.95
C PRO A 271 -8.44 -0.47 -8.33
N ASN A 272 -9.42 -0.93 -9.14
CA ASN A 272 -10.72 -1.34 -8.63
C ASN A 272 -10.75 -2.84 -8.27
N VAL A 273 -11.91 -3.35 -7.85
CA VAL A 273 -12.09 -4.77 -7.48
C VAL A 273 -11.64 -5.76 -8.57
N HIS A 274 -11.73 -5.41 -9.86
CA HIS A 274 -11.24 -6.26 -10.95
C HIS A 274 -9.72 -6.32 -10.97
N ALA A 275 -9.03 -5.17 -10.92
CA ALA A 275 -7.58 -5.16 -10.78
C ALA A 275 -7.16 -5.84 -9.47
N GLY A 276 -7.82 -5.56 -8.35
CA GLY A 276 -7.53 -6.17 -7.06
C GLY A 276 -7.62 -7.71 -7.08
N THR A 277 -8.56 -8.27 -7.84
CA THR A 277 -8.65 -9.73 -8.06
C THR A 277 -7.42 -10.28 -8.78
N TYR A 278 -6.93 -9.57 -9.81
CA TYR A 278 -5.71 -9.96 -10.51
C TYR A 278 -4.47 -9.79 -9.61
N LEU A 279 -4.30 -8.61 -9.01
CA LEU A 279 -3.17 -8.25 -8.16
C LEU A 279 -3.01 -9.19 -6.96
N SER A 280 -4.11 -9.56 -6.30
CA SER A 280 -4.07 -10.52 -5.19
C SER A 280 -3.65 -11.92 -5.64
N ARG A 281 -4.07 -12.37 -6.83
CA ARG A 281 -3.68 -13.68 -7.37
C ARG A 281 -2.21 -13.70 -7.77
N GLU A 282 -1.73 -12.66 -8.43
CA GLU A 282 -0.31 -12.52 -8.78
C GLU A 282 0.57 -12.48 -7.53
N LEU A 283 0.16 -11.78 -6.48
CA LEU A 283 0.88 -11.73 -5.21
C LEU A 283 0.83 -13.08 -4.45
N TRP A 284 -0.27 -13.83 -4.57
CA TRP A 284 -0.44 -15.13 -3.91
C TRP A 284 0.39 -16.25 -4.56
N ASN A 285 0.59 -16.18 -5.88
CA ASN A 285 1.23 -17.25 -6.66
C ASN A 285 2.76 -17.15 -6.77
N GLN A 286 3.35 -16.05 -6.31
CA GLN A 286 4.79 -15.79 -6.34
C GLN A 286 5.44 -16.18 -5.03
#